data_AF-A0A924Z7H1-F1
#
_entry.id   AF-A0A924Z7H1-F1
#
_cell.length_a   1.000
_cell.length_b   1.000
_cell.length_c   1.000
_cell.angle_alpha   90.00
_cell.angle_beta   90.00
_cell.angle_gamma   90.00
#
_symmetry.space_group_name_H-M   'P 1'
#
loop_
_entity.id
_entity.type
_entity.pdbx_description
1 polymer ?
#
loop_
_entity_poly.entity_id
_entity_poly.type
_entity_poly.pdbx_seq_one_letter_code
_entity_poly.pdbx_strand_id
1 'polypeptide(L)'
;MSREPRATLRFAEKRELILDGAARQFNRRGIKNGTLAEVAASVGLATNSLTYYYRKKEDLVCACLVRSIEAMDAVVADAAALAPAGDLPGRVRALVHGFVGMMAAIAEQRRPALVFFGDMRALPQPQAGPVFAAYVDMFRRLRRLLHEARWGADAPPPTDAEARRTLNARGHLL
;
A
#
# COMPACT_ATOMS: atom_id res chain seq x y z
N MET A 1 -34.71 -6.64 17.70
CA MET A 1 -34.82 -6.16 16.31
C MET A 1 -33.48 -5.57 15.89
N SER A 2 -32.64 -6.36 15.23
CA SER A 2 -31.21 -6.12 15.00
C SER A 2 -30.96 -5.06 13.93
N ARG A 3 -30.58 -3.84 14.34
CA ARG A 3 -30.26 -2.70 13.46
C ARG A 3 -28.76 -2.61 13.10
N GLU A 4 -27.95 -3.55 13.62
CA GLU A 4 -26.48 -3.51 13.60
C GLU A 4 -25.81 -3.88 12.26
N PRO A 5 -26.25 -4.88 11.47
CA PRO A 5 -25.51 -5.29 10.27
C PRO A 5 -25.48 -4.19 9.18
N ARG A 6 -26.60 -3.50 9.00
CA ARG A 6 -26.75 -2.46 7.96
C ARG A 6 -25.98 -1.16 8.28
N ALA A 7 -25.83 -0.82 9.55
CA ALA A 7 -25.09 0.36 9.97
C ALA A 7 -23.59 0.18 9.74
N THR A 8 -23.06 -1.00 10.10
CA THR A 8 -21.65 -1.35 9.90
C THR A 8 -21.28 -1.44 8.42
N LEU A 9 -22.15 -2.01 7.58
CA LEU A 9 -21.94 -2.05 6.12
C LEU A 9 -21.85 -0.64 5.51
N ARG A 10 -22.81 0.24 5.83
CA ARG A 10 -22.78 1.64 5.35
C ARG A 10 -21.56 2.42 5.85
N PHE A 11 -21.10 2.12 7.06
CA PHE A 11 -19.88 2.72 7.61
C PHE A 11 -18.65 2.28 6.81
N ALA A 12 -18.52 0.97 6.52
CA ALA A 12 -17.43 0.43 5.71
C ALA A 12 -17.43 0.98 4.28
N GLU A 13 -18.60 1.01 3.61
CA GLU A 13 -18.76 1.58 2.27
C GLU A 13 -18.31 3.06 2.21
N LYS A 14 -18.73 3.86 3.19
CA LYS A 14 -18.31 5.27 3.28
C LYS A 14 -16.83 5.42 3.55
N ARG A 15 -16.27 4.58 4.41
CA ARG A 15 -14.82 4.57 4.68
C ARG A 15 -14.04 4.27 3.41
N GLU A 16 -14.46 3.28 2.63
CA GLU A 16 -13.80 2.95 1.36
C GLU A 16 -13.92 4.08 0.33
N LEU A 17 -15.10 4.71 0.23
CA LEU A 17 -15.31 5.89 -0.61
C LEU A 17 -14.34 7.03 -0.22
N ILE A 18 -14.24 7.33 1.08
CA ILE A 18 -13.32 8.37 1.60
C ILE A 18 -11.88 8.04 1.23
N LEU A 19 -11.45 6.79 1.44
CA LEU A 19 -10.08 6.38 1.14
C LEU A 19 -9.79 6.43 -0.36
N ASP A 20 -10.71 6.01 -1.25
CA ASP A 20 -10.54 6.14 -2.71
C ASP A 20 -10.38 7.60 -3.14
N GLY A 21 -11.30 8.47 -2.70
CA GLY A 21 -11.24 9.91 -3.01
C GLY A 21 -9.98 10.58 -2.46
N ALA A 22 -9.58 10.22 -1.24
CA ALA A 22 -8.36 10.70 -0.61
C ALA A 22 -7.12 10.30 -1.41
N ALA A 23 -7.01 9.03 -1.81
CA ALA A 23 -5.88 8.53 -2.57
C ALA A 23 -5.72 9.27 -3.91
N ARG A 24 -6.83 9.47 -4.65
CA ARG A 24 -6.83 10.26 -5.89
C ARG A 24 -6.41 11.70 -5.65
N GLN A 25 -6.88 12.32 -4.57
CA GLN A 25 -6.55 13.71 -4.24
C GLN A 25 -5.07 13.86 -3.88
N PHE A 26 -4.55 13.00 -3.01
CA PHE A 26 -3.15 13.04 -2.58
C PHE A 26 -2.19 12.74 -3.74
N ASN A 27 -2.51 11.81 -4.63
CA ASN A 27 -1.69 11.56 -5.82
C ASN A 27 -1.64 12.74 -6.78
N ARG A 28 -2.72 13.54 -6.89
CA ARG A 28 -2.77 14.70 -7.79
C ARG A 28 -2.11 15.95 -7.22
N ARG A 29 -2.24 16.21 -5.92
CA ARG A 29 -1.83 17.49 -5.30
C ARG A 29 -0.65 17.36 -4.33
N GLY A 30 -0.24 16.13 -4.04
CA GLY A 30 0.67 15.81 -2.95
C GLY A 30 -0.03 15.81 -1.59
N ILE A 31 0.56 15.11 -0.62
CA ILE A 31 -0.01 14.98 0.74
C ILE A 31 0.00 16.32 1.48
N LYS A 32 1.02 17.16 1.24
CA LYS A 32 1.18 18.46 1.90
C LYS A 32 0.03 19.41 1.60
N ASN A 33 -0.39 19.49 0.34
CA ASN A 33 -1.38 20.47 -0.13
C ASN A 33 -2.83 19.99 0.01
N GLY A 34 -3.07 18.70 0.20
CA GLY A 34 -4.42 18.17 0.40
C GLY A 34 -5.00 18.58 1.76
N THR A 35 -6.32 18.76 1.82
CA THR A 35 -7.06 19.00 3.07
C THR A 35 -8.23 18.03 3.23
N LEU A 36 -8.69 17.83 4.47
CA LEU A 36 -9.87 17.01 4.75
C LEU A 36 -11.14 17.55 4.08
N ALA A 37 -11.27 18.89 3.97
CA ALA A 37 -12.41 19.51 3.31
C ALA A 37 -12.43 19.23 1.80
N GLU A 38 -11.28 19.29 1.14
CA GLU A 38 -11.18 18.95 -0.28
C GLU A 38 -11.47 17.47 -0.56
N VAL A 39 -11.01 16.57 0.31
CA VAL A 39 -11.34 15.15 0.20
C VAL A 39 -12.84 14.94 0.42
N ALA A 40 -13.45 15.57 1.43
CA ALA A 40 -14.89 15.45 1.67
C ALA A 40 -15.69 15.91 0.45
N ALA A 41 -15.34 17.06 -0.11
CA ALA A 41 -15.97 17.59 -1.31
C ALA A 41 -15.82 16.66 -2.53
N SER A 42 -14.66 16.02 -2.70
CA SER A 42 -14.41 15.13 -3.85
C SER A 42 -15.25 13.84 -3.82
N VAL A 43 -15.75 13.46 -2.64
CA VAL A 43 -16.63 12.29 -2.46
C VAL A 43 -18.08 12.66 -2.11
N GLY A 44 -18.46 13.93 -2.27
CA GLY A 44 -19.82 14.40 -2.01
C GLY A 44 -20.24 14.38 -0.53
N LEU A 45 -19.29 14.50 0.39
CA LEU A 45 -19.53 14.55 1.83
C LEU A 45 -19.31 15.96 2.38
N ALA A 46 -20.03 16.30 3.45
CA ALA A 46 -19.69 17.45 4.28
C ALA A 46 -18.39 17.18 5.06
N THR A 47 -17.59 18.22 5.30
CA THR A 47 -16.34 18.10 6.09
C THR A 47 -16.60 17.47 7.46
N ASN A 48 -17.69 17.86 8.14
CA ASN A 48 -18.09 17.26 9.42
C ASN A 48 -18.40 15.77 9.34
N SER A 49 -18.86 15.27 8.19
CA SER A 49 -19.08 13.84 7.97
C SER A 49 -17.76 13.10 7.80
N LEU A 50 -16.74 13.70 7.19
CA LEU A 50 -15.42 13.08 7.06
C LEU A 50 -14.67 13.07 8.40
N THR A 51 -14.75 14.15 9.19
CA THR A 51 -14.07 14.25 10.50
C THR A 51 -14.57 13.23 11.52
N TYR A 52 -15.77 12.66 11.31
CA TYR A 52 -16.26 11.49 12.05
C TYR A 52 -15.39 10.23 11.83
N TYR A 53 -14.84 10.05 10.62
CA TYR A 53 -13.97 8.92 10.29
C TYR A 53 -12.50 9.23 10.58
N TYR A 54 -12.05 10.44 10.24
CA TYR A 54 -10.65 10.85 10.34
C TYR A 54 -10.56 12.28 10.89
N ARG A 55 -10.14 12.40 12.16
CA ARG A 55 -10.06 13.72 12.82
C ARG A 55 -8.94 14.58 12.27
N LYS A 56 -7.81 13.95 11.91
CA LYS A 56 -6.64 14.64 11.34
C LYS A 56 -6.37 14.15 9.92
N LYS A 57 -5.78 15.03 9.10
CA LYS A 57 -5.34 14.67 7.74
C LYS A 57 -4.33 13.52 7.79
N GLU A 58 -3.43 13.56 8.76
CA GLU A 58 -2.39 12.58 8.96
C GLU A 58 -2.97 11.18 9.21
N ASP A 59 -4.09 11.08 9.94
CA ASP A 59 -4.79 9.82 10.18
C ASP A 59 -5.36 9.23 8.87
N LEU A 60 -5.96 10.10 8.04
CA LEU A 60 -6.49 9.71 6.72
C LEU A 60 -5.37 9.25 5.78
N VAL A 61 -4.26 9.99 5.77
CA VAL A 61 -3.07 9.65 4.97
C VAL A 61 -2.50 8.30 5.41
N CYS A 62 -2.34 8.09 6.72
CA CYS A 62 -1.87 6.83 7.28
C CYS A 62 -2.78 5.67 6.87
N ALA A 63 -4.10 5.83 6.94
CA ALA A 63 -5.04 4.81 6.51
C ALA A 63 -4.94 4.50 5.01
N CYS A 64 -4.74 5.50 4.15
CA CYS A 64 -4.52 5.29 2.72
C CYS A 64 -3.23 4.52 2.44
N LEU A 65 -2.16 4.81 3.19
CA LEU A 65 -0.87 4.14 3.06
C LEU A 65 -0.92 2.70 3.53
N VAL A 66 -1.61 2.42 4.64
CA VAL A 66 -1.86 1.04 5.09
C VAL A 66 -2.57 0.24 4.00
N ARG A 67 -3.64 0.78 3.41
CA ARG A 67 -4.34 0.13 2.28
C ARG A 67 -3.40 -0.13 1.08
N SER A 68 -2.48 0.79 0.82
CA SER A 68 -1.52 0.66 -0.28
C SER A 68 -0.46 -0.41 0.00
N ILE A 69 -0.03 -0.53 1.25
CA ILE A 69 0.87 -1.59 1.72
C ILE A 69 0.20 -2.96 1.61
N GLU A 70 -1.04 -3.08 2.10
CA GLU A 70 -1.82 -4.33 2.02
C GLU A 70 -2.00 -4.80 0.58
N ALA A 71 -2.28 -3.89 -0.35
CA ALA A 71 -2.41 -4.22 -1.76
C ALA A 71 -1.09 -4.72 -2.38
N MET A 72 0.05 -4.13 -2.00
CA MET A 72 1.36 -4.60 -2.45
C MET A 72 1.75 -5.94 -1.83
N ASP A 73 1.44 -6.13 -0.54
CA ASP A 73 1.66 -7.41 0.15
C ASP A 73 0.86 -8.54 -0.51
N ALA A 74 -0.37 -8.27 -0.98
CA ALA A 74 -1.14 -9.22 -1.76
C ALA A 74 -0.46 -9.58 -3.09
N VAL A 75 0.08 -8.59 -3.82
CA VAL A 75 0.85 -8.83 -5.06
C VAL A 75 2.09 -9.69 -4.79
N VAL A 76 2.80 -9.45 -3.68
CA VAL A 76 3.98 -10.24 -3.27
C VAL A 76 3.56 -11.68 -2.92
N ALA A 77 2.46 -11.86 -2.21
CA ALA A 77 1.93 -13.18 -1.84
C ALA A 77 1.48 -13.97 -3.07
N ASP A 78 0.74 -13.34 -4.00
CA ASP A 78 0.31 -13.96 -5.25
C ASP A 78 1.51 -14.40 -6.10
N ALA A 79 2.55 -13.56 -6.19
CA ALA A 79 3.79 -13.91 -6.89
C ALA A 79 4.51 -15.11 -6.27
N ALA A 80 4.48 -15.26 -4.94
CA ALA A 80 5.02 -16.43 -4.26
C ALA A 80 4.23 -17.72 -4.56
N ALA A 81 2.91 -17.60 -4.70
CA ALA A 81 2.03 -18.73 -5.00
C ALA A 81 2.13 -19.17 -6.48
N LEU A 82 2.34 -18.23 -7.40
CA LEU A 82 2.40 -18.48 -8.84
C LEU A 82 3.74 -19.05 -9.32
N ALA A 83 4.83 -18.83 -8.59
CA ALA A 83 6.17 -19.29 -8.95
C ALA A 83 6.94 -19.86 -7.75
N PRO A 84 7.48 -21.09 -7.86
CA PRO A 84 8.15 -21.76 -6.75
C PRO A 84 9.43 -21.04 -6.31
N ALA A 85 9.95 -21.41 -5.14
CA ALA A 85 11.30 -21.03 -4.74
C ALA A 85 12.33 -21.58 -5.75
N GLY A 86 13.45 -20.89 -5.94
CA GLY A 86 14.44 -21.23 -6.97
C GLY A 86 14.10 -20.75 -8.40
N ASP A 87 12.89 -20.24 -8.65
CA ASP A 87 12.50 -19.65 -9.95
C ASP A 87 12.50 -18.11 -9.89
N LEU A 88 13.69 -17.51 -9.93
CA LEU A 88 13.84 -16.05 -9.98
C LEU A 88 13.13 -15.42 -11.19
N PRO A 89 13.30 -15.90 -12.44
CA PRO A 89 12.59 -15.33 -13.58
C PRO A 89 11.07 -15.40 -13.44
N GLY A 90 10.52 -16.51 -12.92
CA GLY A 90 9.09 -16.67 -12.66
C GLY A 90 8.57 -15.73 -11.58
N ARG A 91 9.24 -15.64 -10.42
CA ARG A 91 8.82 -14.72 -9.34
C ARG A 91 8.90 -13.26 -9.77
N VAL A 92 9.92 -12.86 -10.53
CA VAL A 92 10.02 -11.50 -11.08
C VAL A 92 8.89 -11.23 -12.08
N ARG A 93 8.61 -12.16 -13.00
CA ARG A 93 7.47 -12.01 -13.93
C ARG A 93 6.15 -11.88 -13.19
N ALA A 94 5.87 -12.78 -12.25
CA ALA A 94 4.63 -12.78 -11.50
C ALA A 94 4.44 -11.47 -10.72
N LEU A 95 5.51 -10.97 -10.08
CA LEU A 95 5.49 -9.69 -9.37
C LEU A 95 5.20 -8.51 -10.31
N VAL A 96 5.91 -8.43 -11.44
CA VAL A 96 5.71 -7.36 -12.43
C VAL A 96 4.29 -7.42 -13.01
N HIS A 97 3.82 -8.59 -13.41
CA HIS A 97 2.45 -8.77 -13.92
C HIS A 97 1.39 -8.42 -12.87
N GLY A 98 1.56 -8.85 -11.62
CA GLY A 98 0.64 -8.53 -10.53
C GLY A 98 0.59 -7.03 -10.26
N PHE A 99 1.75 -6.37 -10.20
CA PHE A 99 1.85 -4.92 -10.00
C PHE A 99 1.23 -4.14 -11.16
N VAL A 100 1.60 -4.46 -12.40
CA VAL A 100 1.05 -3.80 -13.61
C VAL A 100 -0.45 -4.06 -13.72
N GLY A 101 -0.91 -5.27 -13.44
CA GLY A 101 -2.33 -5.63 -13.45
C GLY A 101 -3.14 -4.90 -12.38
N MET A 102 -2.54 -4.66 -11.20
CA MET A 102 -3.12 -3.80 -10.17
C MET A 102 -3.23 -2.35 -10.67
N MET A 103 -2.15 -1.79 -11.22
CA MET A 103 -2.14 -0.43 -11.76
C MET A 103 -3.14 -0.23 -12.90
N ALA A 104 -3.22 -1.18 -13.83
CA ALA A 104 -4.21 -1.18 -14.91
C ALA A 104 -5.65 -1.22 -14.36
N ALA A 105 -5.91 -2.05 -13.36
CA ALA A 105 -7.23 -2.12 -12.74
C ALA A 105 -7.61 -0.80 -12.01
N ILE A 106 -6.64 -0.09 -11.43
CA ILE A 106 -6.87 1.25 -10.84
C ILE A 106 -7.17 2.28 -11.94
N ALA A 107 -6.40 2.26 -13.04
CA ALA A 107 -6.59 3.17 -14.17
C ALA A 107 -7.98 2.99 -14.81
N GLU A 108 -8.43 1.74 -14.95
CA GLU A 108 -9.75 1.36 -15.46
C GLU A 108 -10.87 1.45 -14.41
N GLN A 109 -10.58 1.97 -13.20
CA GLN A 109 -11.54 2.11 -12.10
C GLN A 109 -12.19 0.79 -11.62
N ARG A 110 -11.59 -0.35 -11.95
CA ARG A 110 -11.99 -1.68 -11.45
C ARG A 110 -11.48 -1.95 -10.04
N ARG A 111 -10.55 -1.13 -9.54
CA ARG A 111 -10.08 -1.14 -8.15
C ARG A 111 -10.01 0.29 -7.59
N PRO A 112 -10.15 0.46 -6.26
CA PRO A 112 -9.89 1.73 -5.60
C PRO A 112 -8.45 2.21 -5.81
N ALA A 113 -8.25 3.52 -5.88
CA ALA A 113 -6.96 4.16 -6.00
C ALA A 113 -6.09 3.92 -4.75
N LEU A 114 -4.78 3.87 -4.93
CA LEU A 114 -3.79 3.73 -3.85
C LEU A 114 -2.89 4.96 -3.80
N VAL A 115 -2.37 5.28 -2.62
CA VAL A 115 -1.43 6.40 -2.45
C VAL A 115 -0.02 5.92 -2.75
N PHE A 116 0.73 6.70 -3.53
CA PHE A 116 2.15 6.41 -3.77
C PHE A 116 3.02 6.73 -2.54
N PHE A 117 4.07 5.94 -2.35
CA PHE A 117 4.93 6.03 -1.17
C PHE A 117 5.97 7.17 -1.20
N GLY A 118 6.00 7.97 -2.26
CA GLY A 118 7.03 9.01 -2.46
C GLY A 118 7.14 10.02 -1.30
N ASP A 119 6.01 10.33 -0.67
CA ASP A 119 5.93 11.28 0.46
C ASP A 119 5.99 10.58 1.84
N MET A 120 6.14 9.26 1.91
CA MET A 120 6.05 8.48 3.15
C MET A 120 7.04 8.96 4.23
N ARG A 121 8.25 9.35 3.81
CA ARG A 121 9.31 9.83 4.72
C ARG A 121 9.07 11.25 5.25
N ALA A 122 8.18 12.01 4.61
CA ALA A 122 7.87 13.38 5.00
C ALA A 122 6.70 13.48 5.98
N LEU A 123 6.10 12.34 6.38
CA LEU A 123 4.98 12.33 7.31
C LEU A 123 5.42 12.65 8.74
N PRO A 124 4.63 13.46 9.47
CA PRO A 124 4.94 13.82 10.84
C PRO A 124 4.85 12.60 11.77
N GLN A 125 5.82 12.51 12.67
CA GLN A 125 5.78 11.61 13.82
C GLN A 125 4.96 12.25 14.95
N PRO A 126 4.29 11.47 15.83
CA PRO A 126 4.36 10.00 15.97
C PRO A 126 3.35 9.21 15.12
N GLN A 127 2.41 9.87 14.42
CA GLN A 127 1.30 9.19 13.72
C GLN A 127 1.79 8.21 12.65
N ALA A 128 2.89 8.55 11.96
CA ALA A 128 3.46 7.73 10.90
C ALA A 128 4.25 6.50 11.40
N GLY A 129 4.54 6.38 12.70
CA GLY A 129 5.39 5.32 13.25
C GLY A 129 4.93 3.89 12.89
N PRO A 130 3.67 3.51 13.19
CA PRO A 130 3.14 2.19 12.82
C PRO A 130 3.13 1.94 11.31
N VAL A 131 2.76 2.94 10.51
CA VAL A 131 2.74 2.83 9.05
C VAL A 131 4.14 2.67 8.49
N PHE A 132 5.13 3.35 9.08
CA PHE A 132 6.54 3.19 8.70
C PHE A 132 7.06 1.78 9.00
N ALA A 133 6.69 1.20 10.14
CA ALA A 133 7.01 -0.19 10.44
C ALA A 133 6.39 -1.14 9.40
N ALA A 134 5.09 -0.98 9.10
CA ALA A 134 4.41 -1.78 8.07
C ALA A 134 5.04 -1.62 6.68
N TYR A 135 5.46 -0.40 6.33
CA TYR A 135 6.16 -0.09 5.09
C TYR A 135 7.51 -0.81 5.00
N VAL A 136 8.30 -0.80 6.08
CA VAL A 136 9.57 -1.54 6.15
C VAL A 136 9.35 -3.04 6.04
N ASP A 137 8.29 -3.57 6.67
CA ASP A 137 7.94 -4.99 6.64
C ASP A 137 7.55 -5.45 5.24
N MET A 138 6.81 -4.63 4.49
CA MET A 138 6.47 -4.88 3.08
C MET A 138 7.73 -5.08 2.22
N PHE A 139 8.72 -4.18 2.33
CA PHE A 139 9.99 -4.35 1.62
C PHE A 139 10.81 -5.55 2.13
N ARG A 140 10.66 -5.94 3.40
CA ARG A 140 11.27 -7.16 3.92
C ARG A 140 10.64 -8.40 3.27
N ARG A 141 9.32 -8.45 3.11
CA ARG A 141 8.60 -9.53 2.41
C ARG A 141 9.01 -9.63 0.95
N LEU A 142 9.05 -8.50 0.22
CA LEU A 142 9.52 -8.47 -1.17
C LEU A 142 10.97 -8.96 -1.32
N ARG A 143 11.88 -8.50 -0.46
CA ARG A 143 13.29 -8.97 -0.51
C ARG A 143 13.41 -10.46 -0.21
N ARG A 144 12.62 -10.98 0.74
CA ARG A 144 12.55 -12.41 1.04
C ARG A 144 12.07 -13.20 -0.17
N LEU A 145 11.00 -12.75 -0.84
CA LEU A 145 10.49 -13.37 -2.07
C LEU A 145 11.61 -13.53 -3.10
N LEU A 146 12.37 -12.48 -3.38
CA LEU A 146 13.45 -12.49 -4.37
C LEU A 146 14.67 -13.31 -3.91
N HIS A 147 14.97 -13.30 -2.62
CA HIS A 147 16.03 -14.12 -2.04
C HIS A 147 15.75 -15.60 -2.24
N GLU A 148 14.58 -16.06 -1.80
CA GLU A 148 14.13 -17.44 -1.97
C GLU A 148 14.03 -17.84 -3.46
N ALA A 149 13.71 -16.90 -4.34
CA ALA A 149 13.72 -17.14 -5.79
C ALA A 149 15.12 -17.44 -6.34
N ARG A 150 16.14 -16.78 -5.79
CA ARG A 150 17.52 -16.85 -6.29
C ARG A 150 18.34 -17.96 -5.65
N TRP A 151 18.14 -18.19 -4.36
CA TRP A 151 18.97 -19.10 -3.58
C TRP A 151 18.19 -20.29 -3.00
N GLY A 152 16.86 -20.31 -3.11
CA GLY A 152 16.01 -21.33 -2.48
C GLY A 152 15.55 -20.91 -1.08
N ALA A 153 14.54 -21.60 -0.55
CA ALA A 153 13.89 -21.26 0.72
C ALA A 153 14.80 -21.39 1.94
N ASP A 154 15.69 -22.39 1.92
CA ASP A 154 16.57 -22.74 3.04
C ASP A 154 17.98 -22.13 2.94
N ALA A 155 18.22 -21.29 1.92
CA ALA A 155 19.53 -20.67 1.76
C ALA A 155 19.78 -19.62 2.85
N PRO A 156 20.97 -19.63 3.48
CA PRO A 156 21.33 -18.61 4.45
C PRO A 156 21.34 -17.22 3.79
N PRO A 157 21.00 -16.16 4.53
CA PRO A 157 21.09 -14.80 4.01
C PRO A 157 22.54 -14.52 3.56
N PRO A 158 22.74 -13.71 2.51
CA PRO A 158 24.07 -13.61 1.92
C PRO A 158 25.05 -13.02 2.92
N THR A 159 26.15 -13.74 3.13
CA THR A 159 27.19 -13.39 4.10
C THR A 159 28.12 -12.30 3.59
N ASP A 160 28.26 -12.18 2.27
CA ASP A 160 29.12 -11.19 1.64
C ASP A 160 28.43 -9.84 1.37
N ALA A 161 29.19 -8.76 1.56
CA ALA A 161 28.74 -7.37 1.49
C ALA A 161 28.25 -6.96 0.09
N GLU A 162 28.74 -7.62 -0.97
CA GLU A 162 28.29 -7.38 -2.34
C GLU A 162 26.87 -7.92 -2.59
N ALA A 163 26.59 -9.13 -2.10
CA ALA A 163 25.26 -9.74 -2.18
C ALA A 163 24.20 -9.00 -1.32
N ARG A 164 24.61 -8.47 -0.15
CA ARG A 164 23.77 -7.55 0.64
C ARG A 164 23.49 -6.24 -0.10
N ARG A 165 24.49 -5.67 -0.78
CA ARG A 165 24.33 -4.48 -1.61
C ARG A 165 23.41 -4.73 -2.80
N THR A 166 23.46 -5.89 -3.45
CA THR A 166 22.53 -6.21 -4.55
C THR A 166 21.08 -6.34 -4.08
N LEU A 167 20.85 -6.87 -2.87
CA LEU A 167 19.52 -6.96 -2.26
C LEU A 167 18.96 -5.59 -1.84
N ASN A 168 19.82 -4.70 -1.32
CA ASN A 168 19.39 -3.37 -0.88
C ASN A 168 19.28 -2.37 -2.04
N ALA A 169 20.18 -2.41 -3.02
CA ALA A 169 20.18 -1.52 -4.17
C ALA A 169 18.93 -1.70 -5.06
N ARG A 170 18.36 -2.91 -5.11
CA ARG A 170 17.14 -3.19 -5.89
C ARG A 170 15.84 -2.77 -5.20
N GLY A 171 15.86 -2.52 -3.89
CA GLY A 171 14.68 -2.03 -3.15
C GLY A 171 14.40 -0.54 -3.32
N HIS A 172 15.31 0.22 -3.95
CA HIS A 172 15.23 1.68 -4.08
C HIS A 172 14.86 2.17 -5.50
N LEU A 173 14.46 1.27 -6.41
CA LEU A 173 14.15 1.60 -7.81
C LEU A 173 12.65 1.73 -8.13
N LEU A 174 11.79 1.89 -7.12
CA LEU A 174 10.37 2.24 -7.28
C LEU A 174 9.99 3.37 -6.32
#